data_AF-A0A6V7VGB8-F1
#
_entry.id   AF-A0A6V7VGB8-F1
#
_cell.length_a   1.000
_cell.length_b   1.000
_cell.length_c   1.000
_cell.angle_alpha   90.00
_cell.angle_beta   90.00
_cell.angle_gamma   90.00
#
_symmetry.space_group_name_H-M   'P 1'
#
loop_
_entity.id
_entity.type
_entity.pdbx_description
1 polymer ?
#
loop_
_entity_poly.entity_id
_entity_poly.type
_entity_poly.pdbx_seq_one_letter_code
_entity_poly.pdbx_strand_id
1 'polypeptide(L)'
;MFSFLRELGQISLAYLSATTHGLTEEASQLTLELENKNIPVPDANPNAKPFVPPKPLYPLTENWPQLTVSVGPFDTQLLSNTTTKKAPTAKTPALNAFAAEQNEDHTEGEAWGVDGDLLLDEEGNPEMDEIEMIGGEEDEEGGWDVDEEITQAVESMRIGAGDEAADDGFTLPQRGHAPPFYWPGNSRLTADHVAAGAFDSAARLLEESLGIVQIGPFKSLFLSTYAKSRVACCAMPLSPPNFIYPMRNWQESLPKSSLPAVSLKLNDLAQRLQICYKLTTDGKFVESVQRFRQILLCIPLLVVDSKQEVLEAQQLLQICREYLVGLLLETARKDLPRESTEDAKRNLEMAAYFTNCDIQPIHKILTLRTAANLSFKNKQMRHCATFCRRCIELGPKPEVAAQMRKMLSVAERDNTNAYEINYDEHNPFVLCSKSFTPLYRGKPQVKCPFCGASYMPTFVGSVCDVCEVAEIGRDVPGLRIASIQSGK
;
A
#
# COMPACT_ATOMS: atom_id res chain seq x y z
N MET A 1 -2.23 -44.66 -27.19
CA MET A 1 -1.16 -44.56 -28.22
C MET A 1 -0.50 -45.92 -28.45
N PHE A 2 -0.03 -46.61 -27.40
CA PHE A 2 0.52 -47.97 -27.49
C PHE A 2 -0.42 -48.98 -28.22
N SER A 3 -1.68 -49.09 -27.83
CA SER A 3 -2.64 -50.06 -28.42
C SER A 3 -2.82 -49.88 -29.93
N PHE A 4 -2.83 -48.62 -30.40
CA PHE A 4 -2.94 -48.27 -31.81
C PHE A 4 -1.69 -48.68 -32.61
N LEU A 5 -0.49 -48.53 -32.02
CA LEU A 5 0.76 -48.96 -32.66
C LEU A 5 0.87 -50.49 -32.79
N ARG A 6 0.29 -51.22 -31.83
CA ARG A 6 0.16 -52.69 -31.90
C ARG A 6 -0.78 -53.12 -33.03
N GLU A 7 -1.92 -52.45 -33.18
CA GLU A 7 -2.88 -52.72 -34.26
C GLU A 7 -2.30 -52.45 -35.65
N LEU A 8 -1.44 -51.43 -35.78
CA LEU A 8 -0.73 -51.11 -37.02
C LEU A 8 0.49 -52.01 -37.30
N GLY A 9 0.79 -52.98 -36.43
CA GLY A 9 1.89 -53.93 -36.61
C GLY A 9 3.30 -53.34 -36.39
N GLN A 10 3.42 -52.12 -35.85
CA GLN A 10 4.70 -51.48 -35.54
C GLN A 10 5.16 -51.84 -34.12
N ILE A 11 5.60 -53.10 -33.96
CA ILE A 11 5.85 -53.72 -32.64
C ILE A 11 7.09 -53.12 -31.94
N SER A 12 8.12 -52.72 -32.68
CA SER A 12 9.34 -52.10 -32.12
C SER A 12 9.06 -50.73 -31.49
N LEU A 13 8.22 -49.91 -32.13
CA LEU A 13 7.83 -48.60 -31.62
C LEU A 13 6.80 -48.73 -30.50
N ALA A 14 5.92 -49.72 -30.58
CA ALA A 14 5.02 -50.08 -29.50
C ALA A 14 5.79 -50.47 -28.22
N TYR A 15 6.86 -51.26 -28.32
CA TYR A 15 7.75 -51.62 -27.21
C TYR A 15 8.44 -50.38 -26.60
N LEU A 16 9.00 -49.49 -27.43
CA LEU A 16 9.61 -48.25 -26.94
C LEU A 16 8.59 -47.32 -26.28
N SER A 17 7.34 -47.28 -26.76
CA SER A 17 6.27 -46.51 -26.12
C SER A 17 5.85 -47.13 -24.78
N ALA A 18 5.73 -48.45 -24.68
CA ALA A 18 5.37 -49.12 -23.43
C ALA A 18 6.45 -48.95 -22.35
N THR A 19 7.73 -49.07 -22.74
CA THR A 19 8.87 -48.86 -21.83
C THR A 19 8.99 -47.41 -21.35
N THR A 20 8.79 -46.43 -22.23
CA THR A 20 8.83 -44.99 -21.87
C THR A 20 7.65 -44.55 -21.00
N HIS A 21 6.49 -45.22 -21.11
CA HIS A 21 5.33 -44.98 -20.27
C HIS A 21 5.29 -45.84 -18.98
N GLY A 22 6.27 -46.71 -18.75
CA GLY A 22 6.39 -47.53 -17.54
C GLY A 22 5.45 -48.75 -17.47
N LEU A 23 4.90 -49.18 -18.61
CA LEU A 23 3.99 -50.33 -18.72
C LEU A 23 4.82 -51.62 -18.91
N THR A 24 5.29 -52.18 -17.79
CA THR A 24 6.24 -53.31 -17.77
C THR A 24 5.62 -54.63 -18.24
N GLU A 25 4.35 -54.89 -17.92
CA GLU A 25 3.64 -56.11 -18.32
C GLU A 25 3.47 -56.18 -19.84
N GLU A 26 3.03 -55.08 -20.45
CA GLU A 26 2.82 -55.00 -21.91
C GLU A 26 4.15 -54.99 -22.67
N ALA A 27 5.18 -54.34 -22.12
CA ALA A 27 6.54 -54.39 -22.68
C ALA A 27 7.07 -55.83 -22.74
N SER A 28 6.83 -56.67 -21.72
CA SER A 28 7.27 -58.07 -21.70
C SER A 28 6.55 -58.97 -22.71
N GLN A 29 5.29 -58.66 -23.02
CA GLN A 29 4.54 -59.39 -24.06
C GLN A 29 5.07 -59.03 -25.46
N LEU A 30 5.44 -57.77 -25.67
CA LEU A 30 5.97 -57.30 -26.95
C LEU A 30 7.40 -57.79 -27.20
N THR A 31 8.23 -57.98 -26.16
CA THR A 31 9.55 -58.61 -26.33
C THR A 31 9.43 -60.03 -26.84
N LEU A 32 8.48 -60.81 -26.30
CA LEU A 32 8.20 -62.16 -26.79
C LEU A 32 7.68 -62.15 -28.24
N GLU A 33 6.85 -61.18 -28.61
CA GLU A 33 6.39 -61.01 -30.00
C GLU A 33 7.51 -60.55 -30.96
N LEU A 34 8.51 -59.80 -30.48
CA LEU A 34 9.69 -59.37 -31.25
C LEU A 34 10.71 -60.50 -31.44
N GLU A 35 10.95 -61.30 -30.39
CA GLU A 35 11.81 -62.49 -30.43
C GLU A 35 11.23 -63.55 -31.39
N ASN A 36 9.92 -63.79 -31.34
CA ASN A 36 9.24 -64.71 -32.26
C ASN A 36 9.30 -64.26 -33.74
N LYS A 37 9.54 -62.97 -34.00
CA LYS A 37 9.63 -62.39 -35.36
C LYS A 37 11.08 -62.14 -35.80
N ASN A 38 12.10 -62.54 -35.02
CA ASN A 38 13.52 -62.31 -35.30
C ASN A 38 13.87 -60.83 -35.57
N ILE A 39 13.22 -59.89 -34.89
CA ILE A 39 13.55 -58.45 -34.98
C ILE A 39 14.34 -58.08 -33.71
N PRO A 40 15.53 -57.44 -33.82
CA PRO A 40 16.33 -57.08 -32.66
C PRO A 40 15.57 -56.07 -31.78
N VAL A 41 15.57 -56.32 -30.48
CA VAL A 41 14.94 -55.43 -29.49
C VAL A 41 15.70 -54.11 -29.46
N PRO A 42 15.05 -52.97 -29.70
CA PRO A 42 15.71 -51.67 -29.64
C PRO A 42 16.08 -51.29 -28.19
N ASP A 43 17.29 -50.76 -27.99
CA ASP A 43 17.72 -50.26 -26.68
C ASP A 43 16.92 -49.01 -26.28
N ALA A 44 16.25 -49.07 -25.13
CA ALA A 44 15.46 -47.96 -24.61
C ALA A 44 16.36 -46.90 -23.95
N ASN A 45 16.19 -45.63 -24.34
CA ASN A 45 16.91 -44.52 -23.72
C ASN A 45 16.43 -44.27 -22.27
N PRO A 46 17.29 -44.34 -21.24
CA PRO A 46 16.89 -44.22 -19.84
C PRO A 46 16.43 -42.81 -19.43
N ASN A 47 16.69 -41.80 -20.27
CA ASN A 47 16.31 -40.40 -20.02
C ASN A 47 15.00 -39.98 -20.73
N ALA A 48 14.34 -40.88 -21.45
CA ALA A 48 13.09 -40.55 -22.13
C ALA A 48 11.96 -40.39 -21.11
N LYS A 49 11.38 -39.19 -21.02
CA LYS A 49 10.20 -38.89 -20.20
C LYS A 49 8.95 -38.88 -21.06
N PRO A 50 7.84 -39.48 -20.62
CA PRO A 50 6.59 -39.44 -21.37
C PRO A 50 6.08 -38.01 -21.45
N PHE A 51 5.71 -37.58 -22.66
CA PHE A 51 5.04 -36.29 -22.85
C PHE A 51 3.59 -36.43 -22.38
N VAL A 52 3.32 -36.01 -21.15
CA VAL A 52 1.97 -35.94 -20.61
C VAL A 52 1.45 -34.52 -20.90
N PRO A 53 0.43 -34.34 -21.74
CA PRO A 53 -0.16 -33.01 -21.91
C PRO A 53 -0.66 -32.52 -20.55
N PRO A 54 -0.55 -31.22 -20.25
CA PRO A 54 -1.06 -30.67 -19.00
C PRO A 54 -2.55 -31.00 -18.88
N LYS A 55 -2.96 -31.52 -17.71
CA LYS A 55 -4.38 -31.79 -17.45
C LYS A 55 -5.14 -30.46 -17.56
N PRO A 56 -6.25 -30.41 -18.32
CA PRO A 56 -7.09 -29.22 -18.37
C PRO A 56 -7.52 -28.83 -16.95
N LEU A 57 -7.32 -27.56 -16.57
CA LEU A 57 -7.73 -27.04 -15.26
C LEU A 57 -9.25 -27.10 -15.08
N TYR A 58 -9.98 -27.02 -16.19
CA TYR A 58 -11.42 -27.23 -16.27
C TYR A 58 -11.71 -28.33 -17.29
N PRO A 59 -12.21 -29.50 -16.87
CA PRO A 59 -12.82 -30.42 -17.81
C PRO A 59 -14.10 -29.74 -18.31
N LEU A 60 -14.12 -29.28 -19.57
CA LEU A 60 -15.39 -28.99 -20.25
C LEU A 60 -16.09 -30.35 -20.48
N THR A 61 -16.71 -30.88 -19.43
CA THR A 61 -17.60 -32.05 -19.49
C THR A 61 -18.98 -31.68 -19.99
N GLU A 62 -19.30 -30.38 -20.04
CA GLU A 62 -20.47 -29.89 -20.72
C GLU A 62 -20.13 -29.73 -22.20
N ASN A 63 -20.78 -30.55 -23.03
CA ASN A 63 -20.80 -30.32 -24.47
C ASN A 63 -21.28 -28.89 -24.69
N TRP A 64 -20.44 -28.08 -25.34
CA TRP A 64 -20.86 -26.80 -25.93
C TRP A 64 -22.22 -27.03 -26.60
N PRO A 65 -23.23 -26.15 -26.42
CA PRO A 65 -24.56 -26.40 -26.97
C PRO A 65 -24.40 -26.57 -28.47
N GLN A 66 -24.48 -27.83 -28.90
CA GLN A 66 -24.49 -28.16 -30.31
C GLN A 66 -25.83 -27.61 -30.77
N LEU A 67 -25.77 -26.54 -31.57
CA LEU A 67 -26.91 -26.11 -32.36
C LEU A 67 -27.48 -27.38 -33.00
N THR A 68 -28.72 -27.71 -32.69
CA THR A 68 -29.44 -28.78 -33.38
C THR A 68 -29.54 -28.32 -34.82
N VAL A 69 -28.57 -28.76 -35.63
CA VAL A 69 -28.58 -28.51 -37.07
C VAL A 69 -29.78 -29.32 -37.57
N SER A 70 -30.87 -28.64 -37.89
CA SER A 70 -31.96 -29.27 -38.63
C SER A 70 -31.37 -29.72 -39.96
N VAL A 71 -31.58 -30.99 -40.30
CA VAL A 71 -31.14 -31.55 -41.57
C VAL A 71 -31.79 -30.72 -42.68
N GLY A 72 -30.97 -29.95 -43.39
CA GLY A 72 -31.43 -29.12 -44.50
C GLY A 72 -31.84 -30.01 -45.67
N PRO A 73 -32.70 -29.53 -46.59
CA PRO A 73 -33.12 -30.29 -47.78
C PRO A 73 -31.95 -30.79 -48.65
N PHE A 74 -30.79 -30.14 -48.57
CA PHE A 74 -29.58 -30.49 -49.32
C PHE A 74 -28.75 -31.64 -48.72
N ASP A 75 -28.97 -32.00 -47.45
CA ASP A 75 -28.25 -33.13 -46.80
C ASP A 75 -28.75 -34.49 -47.32
N THR A 76 -29.94 -34.54 -47.92
CA THR A 76 -30.53 -35.76 -48.49
C THR A 76 -29.73 -36.34 -49.66
N GLN A 77 -28.85 -35.55 -50.28
CA GLN A 77 -27.96 -36.01 -51.37
C GLN A 77 -26.66 -36.65 -50.86
N LEU A 78 -26.26 -36.39 -49.61
CA LEU A 78 -25.08 -37.02 -48.98
C LEU A 78 -25.44 -38.39 -48.37
N LEU A 79 -26.67 -38.55 -47.87
CA LEU A 79 -27.18 -39.81 -47.29
C LEU A 79 -27.69 -40.80 -48.36
N SER A 80 -27.91 -40.35 -49.60
CA SER A 80 -28.42 -41.19 -50.70
C SER A 80 -27.34 -42.06 -51.37
N ASN A 81 -26.05 -41.89 -51.01
CA ASN A 81 -24.96 -42.68 -51.57
C ASN A 81 -24.56 -43.91 -50.72
N THR A 82 -25.30 -44.22 -49.67
CA THR A 82 -25.13 -45.48 -48.91
C THR A 82 -26.40 -46.30 -48.95
N THR A 83 -26.46 -47.18 -49.95
CA THR A 83 -27.44 -48.25 -50.07
C THR A 83 -27.27 -49.25 -48.93
N THR A 84 -28.22 -49.33 -47.98
CA THR A 84 -28.74 -50.62 -47.48
C THR A 84 -30.08 -50.45 -46.75
N LYS A 85 -31.04 -51.27 -47.17
CA LYS A 85 -32.44 -51.34 -46.71
C LYS A 85 -32.56 -51.87 -45.27
N LYS A 86 -33.45 -51.27 -44.46
CA LYS A 86 -34.57 -51.94 -43.74
C LYS A 86 -35.38 -50.94 -42.89
N ALA A 87 -36.69 -50.89 -43.13
CA ALA A 87 -37.68 -50.28 -42.23
C ALA A 87 -37.98 -51.22 -41.04
N PRO A 88 -38.61 -50.73 -39.93
CA PRO A 88 -40.08 -50.67 -39.90
C PRO A 88 -40.71 -49.50 -39.09
N THR A 89 -41.80 -48.98 -39.67
CA THR A 89 -43.10 -48.55 -39.09
C THR A 89 -43.17 -47.81 -37.74
N ALA A 90 -43.46 -46.50 -37.83
CA ALA A 90 -44.03 -45.70 -36.74
C ALA A 90 -45.57 -45.74 -36.78
N LYS A 91 -46.19 -45.95 -35.61
CA LYS A 91 -47.62 -45.72 -35.37
C LYS A 91 -47.80 -44.35 -34.71
N THR A 92 -48.66 -43.52 -35.28
CA THR A 92 -49.30 -42.38 -34.64
C THR A 92 -50.19 -42.82 -33.46
N PRO A 93 -50.49 -41.90 -32.52
CA PRO A 93 -51.89 -41.47 -32.45
C PRO A 93 -52.11 -39.96 -32.25
N ALA A 94 -53.27 -39.54 -32.77
CA ALA A 94 -54.03 -38.30 -32.59
C ALA A 94 -54.26 -37.93 -31.10
N LEU A 95 -54.24 -36.65 -30.69
CA LEU A 95 -55.22 -35.55 -30.85
C LEU A 95 -56.37 -35.60 -29.80
N ASN A 96 -56.67 -34.41 -29.24
CA ASN A 96 -57.72 -33.99 -28.27
C ASN A 96 -57.31 -33.95 -26.77
N ALA A 97 -57.72 -32.99 -25.94
CA ALA A 97 -58.43 -31.71 -26.09
C ALA A 97 -58.60 -31.07 -24.68
N PHE A 98 -58.96 -29.77 -24.65
CA PHE A 98 -59.51 -28.94 -23.54
C PHE A 98 -58.49 -28.31 -22.54
N ALA A 99 -58.51 -27.02 -22.22
CA ALA A 99 -59.47 -25.94 -22.49
C ALA A 99 -58.80 -24.56 -22.35
N ALA A 100 -59.15 -23.62 -23.22
CA ALA A 100 -59.01 -22.18 -22.99
C ALA A 100 -60.25 -21.51 -23.61
N GLU A 101 -61.20 -21.14 -22.75
CA GLU A 101 -62.35 -20.29 -23.10
C GLU A 101 -62.12 -18.88 -22.52
N GLN A 102 -62.10 -17.94 -23.45
CA GLN A 102 -62.49 -16.53 -23.48
C GLN A 102 -62.92 -15.82 -22.18
N ASN A 103 -62.37 -14.62 -22.00
CA ASN A 103 -63.16 -13.39 -22.04
C ASN A 103 -62.31 -12.21 -22.54
N GLU A 104 -62.91 -11.46 -23.45
CA GLU A 104 -62.45 -10.24 -24.12
C GLU A 104 -62.69 -9.02 -23.24
N ASP A 105 -61.80 -8.03 -23.30
CA ASP A 105 -62.22 -6.63 -23.35
C ASP A 105 -61.19 -5.77 -24.12
N HIS A 106 -61.72 -4.86 -24.93
CA HIS A 106 -61.02 -4.03 -25.91
C HIS A 106 -60.17 -2.92 -25.30
N THR A 107 -59.10 -2.50 -26.00
CA THR A 107 -58.87 -1.10 -26.45
C THR A 107 -57.54 -0.96 -27.21
N GLU A 108 -57.65 -0.55 -28.48
CA GLU A 108 -56.54 -0.10 -29.33
C GLU A 108 -56.36 1.43 -29.21
N GLY A 109 -55.13 1.91 -29.35
CA GLY A 109 -54.74 3.33 -29.44
C GLY A 109 -53.30 3.52 -28.91
N GLU A 110 -52.36 4.26 -29.51
CA GLU A 110 -52.43 5.27 -30.56
C GLU A 110 -51.06 5.37 -31.24
N ALA A 111 -51.06 5.33 -32.59
CA ALA A 111 -49.97 5.80 -33.41
C ALA A 111 -50.19 7.29 -33.68
N TRP A 112 -49.35 8.14 -33.09
CA TRP A 112 -49.40 9.58 -33.35
C TRP A 112 -48.60 9.92 -34.60
N GLY A 113 -49.32 9.96 -35.72
CA GLY A 113 -48.95 10.82 -36.85
C GLY A 113 -49.22 12.27 -36.48
N VAL A 114 -48.35 13.17 -36.96
CA VAL A 114 -48.70 14.56 -37.22
C VAL A 114 -48.24 14.85 -38.64
N ASP A 115 -49.24 15.15 -39.47
CA ASP A 115 -49.14 15.65 -40.84
C ASP A 115 -48.26 16.89 -40.91
N GLY A 116 -47.27 16.86 -41.80
CA GLY A 116 -46.54 18.02 -42.27
C GLY A 116 -46.75 18.15 -43.77
N ASP A 117 -47.82 18.84 -44.15
CA ASP A 117 -48.10 19.21 -45.54
C ASP A 117 -47.09 20.29 -45.95
N LEU A 118 -46.01 19.88 -46.62
CA LEU A 118 -45.04 20.77 -47.25
C LEU A 118 -45.68 21.31 -48.53
N LEU A 119 -46.17 22.55 -48.49
CA LEU A 119 -46.62 23.28 -49.67
C LEU A 119 -45.41 23.51 -50.60
N LEU A 120 -45.39 22.76 -51.70
CA LEU A 120 -44.49 22.91 -52.83
C LEU A 120 -45.23 23.69 -53.94
N ASP A 121 -44.52 24.52 -54.68
CA ASP A 121 -45.05 25.12 -55.90
C ASP A 121 -45.16 24.09 -57.05
N GLU A 122 -45.77 24.47 -58.18
CA GLU A 122 -46.13 23.57 -59.29
C GLU A 122 -44.90 22.98 -60.04
N GLU A 123 -43.66 23.31 -59.62
CA GLU A 123 -42.42 22.72 -60.14
C GLU A 123 -41.50 22.12 -59.05
N GLY A 124 -41.92 22.10 -57.78
CA GLY A 124 -41.36 21.21 -56.75
C GLY A 124 -40.14 21.72 -55.98
N ASN A 125 -40.00 23.03 -55.77
CA ASN A 125 -38.96 23.60 -54.88
C ASN A 125 -39.58 24.25 -53.62
N PRO A 126 -38.87 24.30 -52.47
CA PRO A 126 -39.37 24.99 -51.27
C PRO A 126 -39.21 26.52 -51.41
N GLU A 127 -40.30 27.27 -51.30
CA GLU A 127 -40.31 28.75 -51.26
C GLU A 127 -39.63 29.27 -49.97
N MET A 128 -38.77 30.28 -50.12
CA MET A 128 -38.15 31.00 -49.00
C MET A 128 -38.36 32.50 -49.25
N ASP A 129 -39.17 33.14 -48.41
CA ASP A 129 -39.44 34.58 -48.49
C ASP A 129 -38.19 35.38 -48.09
N GLU A 130 -37.66 36.15 -49.04
CA GLU A 130 -36.70 37.23 -48.80
C GLU A 130 -37.44 38.56 -48.58
N ILE A 131 -36.78 39.49 -47.87
CA ILE A 131 -37.08 40.94 -47.64
C ILE A 131 -37.71 41.18 -46.24
N GLU A 132 -37.10 41.90 -45.28
CA GLU A 132 -36.59 43.28 -45.31
C GLU A 132 -35.40 43.55 -44.34
N MET A 133 -34.40 44.30 -44.83
CA MET A 133 -33.45 45.07 -44.01
C MET A 133 -33.97 46.50 -43.79
N ILE A 134 -33.73 47.05 -42.57
CA ILE A 134 -33.57 48.47 -42.11
C ILE A 134 -34.19 48.56 -40.69
N GLY A 135 -33.57 49.03 -39.59
CA GLY A 135 -32.24 49.54 -39.23
C GLY A 135 -32.26 50.10 -37.78
N GLY A 136 -31.09 50.11 -37.09
CA GLY A 136 -30.76 50.85 -35.82
C GLY A 136 -31.48 50.38 -34.54
N GLU A 137 -30.90 50.30 -33.34
CA GLU A 137 -29.63 50.66 -32.71
C GLU A 137 -29.44 49.71 -31.50
N GLU A 138 -28.19 49.51 -31.08
CA GLU A 138 -27.69 49.10 -29.75
C GLU A 138 -28.58 48.23 -28.86
N ASP A 139 -28.20 46.95 -28.66
CA ASP A 139 -28.08 46.34 -27.34
C ASP A 139 -27.33 44.99 -27.41
N GLU A 140 -26.30 44.90 -26.57
CA GLU A 140 -25.49 43.74 -26.14
C GLU A 140 -25.83 42.35 -26.72
N GLU A 141 -25.06 41.92 -27.73
CA GLU A 141 -24.94 40.51 -28.10
C GLU A 141 -24.31 39.71 -26.96
N GLY A 142 -25.16 39.07 -26.15
CA GLY A 142 -24.81 37.88 -25.39
C GLY A 142 -24.42 36.76 -26.36
N GLY A 143 -23.17 36.77 -26.80
CA GLY A 143 -22.57 35.71 -27.61
C GLY A 143 -22.69 34.38 -26.88
N TRP A 144 -23.29 33.40 -27.54
CA TRP A 144 -23.18 32.01 -27.10
C TRP A 144 -21.72 31.63 -27.34
N ASP A 145 -21.02 31.28 -26.28
CA ASP A 145 -19.61 30.89 -26.26
C ASP A 145 -19.40 29.51 -26.95
N VAL A 146 -19.82 29.40 -28.21
CA VAL A 146 -19.73 28.18 -29.03
C VAL A 146 -18.56 28.22 -30.02
N ASP A 147 -18.02 29.40 -30.32
CA ASP A 147 -16.94 29.55 -31.31
C ASP A 147 -15.55 29.11 -30.77
N GLU A 148 -15.29 29.22 -29.46
CA GLU A 148 -14.07 28.66 -28.84
C GLU A 148 -14.15 27.15 -28.62
N GLU A 149 -15.35 26.57 -28.43
CA GLU A 149 -15.53 25.12 -28.22
C GLU A 149 -15.39 24.34 -29.54
N ILE A 150 -15.90 24.87 -30.65
CA ILE A 150 -15.79 24.23 -31.97
C ILE A 150 -14.36 24.27 -32.49
N THR A 151 -13.63 25.37 -32.28
CA THR A 151 -12.23 25.47 -32.71
C THR A 151 -11.32 24.49 -31.97
N GLN A 152 -11.55 24.26 -30.66
CA GLN A 152 -10.84 23.23 -29.90
C GLN A 152 -11.21 21.79 -30.31
N ALA A 153 -12.46 21.55 -30.68
CA ALA A 153 -12.92 20.27 -31.24
C ALA A 153 -12.26 19.98 -32.60
N VAL A 154 -12.12 21.00 -33.46
CA VAL A 154 -11.46 20.88 -34.77
C VAL A 154 -9.93 20.69 -34.63
N GLU A 155 -9.30 21.34 -33.65
CA GLU A 155 -7.86 21.20 -33.36
C GLU A 155 -7.53 19.80 -32.78
N SER A 156 -8.41 19.23 -31.96
CA SER A 156 -8.23 17.89 -31.37
C SER A 156 -8.53 16.73 -32.33
N MET A 157 -9.33 16.96 -33.38
CA MET A 157 -9.49 16.02 -34.50
C MET A 157 -8.31 16.07 -35.48
N ARG A 158 -7.44 17.08 -35.40
CA ARG A 158 -6.21 17.19 -36.21
C ARG A 158 -5.08 16.32 -35.63
N ILE A 159 -5.35 15.02 -35.48
CA ILE A 159 -4.28 14.02 -35.35
C ILE A 159 -3.68 13.84 -36.75
N GLY A 160 -2.59 14.58 -37.01
CA GLY A 160 -1.60 14.31 -38.05
C GLY A 160 -2.12 13.85 -39.41
N ALA A 161 -2.59 14.78 -40.24
CA ALA A 161 -2.58 14.58 -41.70
C ALA A 161 -1.13 14.64 -42.19
N GLY A 162 -0.38 13.56 -41.96
CA GLY A 162 0.91 13.28 -42.57
C GLY A 162 0.72 12.18 -43.61
N ASP A 163 0.86 12.55 -44.88
CA ASP A 163 0.92 11.71 -46.09
C ASP A 163 -0.15 10.63 -46.24
N GLU A 164 -1.14 10.92 -47.08
CA GLU A 164 -2.02 9.94 -47.71
C GLU A 164 -1.22 9.03 -48.66
N ALA A 165 -0.51 8.05 -48.10
CA ALA A 165 -0.30 6.78 -48.76
C ALA A 165 -1.12 5.76 -47.98
N ALA A 166 -2.31 5.45 -48.51
CA ALA A 166 -3.20 4.42 -48.00
C ALA A 166 -2.49 3.06 -48.00
N ASP A 167 -1.86 2.72 -46.88
CA ASP A 167 -1.68 1.35 -46.45
C ASP A 167 -2.90 1.01 -45.58
N ASP A 168 -3.71 0.05 -46.02
CA ASP A 168 -4.84 -0.52 -45.27
C ASP A 168 -4.31 -1.35 -44.09
N GLY A 169 -3.56 -0.68 -43.22
CA GLY A 169 -2.76 -1.25 -42.14
C GLY A 169 -3.36 -0.88 -40.80
N PHE A 170 -3.78 -1.89 -40.03
CA PHE A 170 -4.19 -1.70 -38.64
C PHE A 170 -3.02 -1.12 -37.81
N THR A 171 -3.11 0.14 -37.43
CA THR A 171 -2.15 0.78 -36.54
C THR A 171 -2.47 0.49 -35.08
N LEU A 172 -1.50 -0.07 -34.35
CA LEU A 172 -1.63 -0.35 -32.92
C LEU A 172 -1.73 0.97 -32.11
N PRO A 173 -2.67 1.09 -31.15
CA PRO A 173 -2.77 2.26 -30.31
C PRO A 173 -1.56 2.39 -29.39
N GLN A 174 -1.12 3.63 -29.14
CA GLN A 174 -0.04 3.91 -28.20
C GLN A 174 -0.50 3.65 -26.76
N ARG A 175 0.39 3.07 -25.95
CA ARG A 175 0.11 2.75 -24.55
C ARG A 175 0.01 4.04 -23.72
N GLY A 176 -1.16 4.28 -23.14
CA GLY A 176 -1.34 5.34 -22.14
C GLY A 176 -0.54 5.09 -20.85
N HIS A 177 -0.23 6.17 -20.13
CA HIS A 177 0.42 6.09 -18.83
C HIS A 177 -0.56 5.64 -17.75
N ALA A 178 -0.11 4.74 -16.87
CA ALA A 178 -0.88 4.32 -15.71
C ALA A 178 -0.98 5.44 -14.66
N PRO A 179 -2.03 5.47 -13.79
CA PRO A 179 -2.20 6.49 -12.76
C PRO A 179 -0.95 6.80 -11.89
N PRO A 180 -0.14 5.81 -11.47
CA PRO A 180 1.09 6.06 -10.70
C PRO A 180 2.10 6.99 -11.36
N PHE A 181 2.07 7.12 -12.69
CA PHE A 181 2.94 8.02 -13.43
C PHE A 181 2.64 9.50 -13.12
N TYR A 182 1.36 9.85 -12.88
CA TYR A 182 0.94 11.23 -12.65
C TYR A 182 1.08 11.67 -11.18
N TRP A 183 1.09 10.74 -10.22
CA TRP A 183 1.12 11.07 -8.78
C TRP A 183 2.34 11.89 -8.34
N PRO A 184 3.59 11.60 -8.79
CA PRO A 184 4.76 12.41 -8.46
C PRO A 184 4.70 13.85 -8.99
N GLY A 185 3.91 14.10 -10.04
CA GLY A 185 3.69 15.44 -10.59
C GLY A 185 2.64 16.22 -9.81
N ASN A 186 1.61 15.52 -9.32
CA ASN A 186 0.46 16.13 -8.63
C ASN A 186 0.70 16.36 -7.14
N SER A 187 1.63 15.63 -6.52
CA SER A 187 1.89 15.70 -5.09
C SER A 187 3.38 15.83 -4.81
N ARG A 188 3.72 16.52 -3.71
CA ARG A 188 5.10 16.51 -3.15
C ARG A 188 5.17 15.76 -1.82
N LEU A 189 4.20 14.90 -1.54
CA LEU A 189 4.16 14.09 -0.32
C LEU A 189 4.95 12.80 -0.53
N THR A 190 5.89 12.50 0.37
CA THR A 190 6.71 11.28 0.30
C THR A 190 5.85 10.01 0.16
N ALA A 191 4.74 9.94 0.90
CA ALA A 191 3.81 8.81 0.86
C ALA A 191 3.28 8.51 -0.56
N ASP A 192 2.97 9.56 -1.32
CA ASP A 192 2.39 9.45 -2.66
C ASP A 192 3.44 8.97 -3.68
N HIS A 193 4.69 9.43 -3.55
CA HIS A 193 5.81 8.96 -4.38
C HIS A 193 6.18 7.50 -4.08
N VAL A 194 6.11 7.09 -2.81
CA VAL A 194 6.32 5.69 -2.41
C VAL A 194 5.21 4.80 -2.96
N ALA A 195 3.95 5.25 -2.89
CA ALA A 195 2.82 4.53 -3.48
C ALA A 195 2.96 4.41 -5.01
N ALA A 196 3.54 5.41 -5.67
CA ALA A 196 3.83 5.36 -7.11
C ALA A 196 4.95 4.38 -7.51
N GLY A 197 5.76 3.93 -6.55
CA GLY A 197 6.98 3.13 -6.80
C GLY A 197 8.19 3.96 -7.22
N ALA A 198 8.09 5.30 -7.19
CA ALA A 198 9.16 6.22 -7.53
C ALA A 198 10.08 6.46 -6.31
N PHE A 199 10.79 5.42 -5.87
CA PHE A 199 11.59 5.45 -4.63
C PHE A 199 12.72 6.49 -4.65
N ASP A 200 13.34 6.76 -5.80
CA ASP A 200 14.39 7.78 -5.91
C ASP A 200 13.84 9.18 -5.62
N SER A 201 12.68 9.51 -6.20
CA SER A 201 12.02 10.79 -5.93
C SER A 201 11.57 10.91 -4.47
N ALA A 202 11.06 9.83 -3.86
CA ALA A 202 10.70 9.82 -2.45
C ALA A 202 11.91 10.00 -1.53
N ALA A 203 13.05 9.40 -1.88
CA ALA A 203 14.31 9.55 -1.16
C ALA A 203 14.80 10.99 -1.16
N ARG A 204 14.81 11.65 -2.33
CA ARG A 204 15.19 13.05 -2.47
C ARG A 204 14.27 13.97 -1.66
N LEU A 205 12.95 13.72 -1.69
CA LEU A 205 12.01 14.49 -0.87
C LEU A 205 12.26 14.34 0.63
N LEU A 206 12.59 13.13 1.11
CA LEU A 206 12.95 12.91 2.52
C LEU A 206 14.26 13.60 2.90
N GLU A 207 15.23 13.59 2.00
CA GLU A 207 16.51 14.27 2.20
C GLU A 207 16.32 15.79 2.27
N GLU A 208 15.60 16.37 1.32
CA GLU A 208 15.34 17.81 1.25
C GLU A 208 14.45 18.31 2.38
N SER A 209 13.41 17.55 2.77
CA SER A 209 12.43 18.00 3.77
C SER A 209 12.84 17.74 5.21
N LEU A 210 13.54 16.62 5.48
CA LEU A 210 13.81 16.12 6.83
C LEU A 210 15.30 15.84 7.09
N GLY A 211 16.17 15.97 6.09
CA GLY A 211 17.61 15.76 6.25
C GLY A 211 17.98 14.29 6.45
N ILE A 212 17.18 13.38 5.87
CA ILE A 212 17.40 11.92 5.96
C ILE A 212 18.49 11.50 4.97
N VAL A 213 19.59 10.97 5.50
CA VAL A 213 20.73 10.46 4.70
C VAL A 213 20.68 8.94 4.61
N GLN A 214 20.29 8.26 5.69
CA GLN A 214 20.27 6.80 5.74
C GLN A 214 18.85 6.26 5.50
N ILE A 215 18.60 5.77 4.28
CA ILE A 215 17.28 5.27 3.84
C ILE A 215 17.07 3.78 4.21
N GLY A 216 18.12 3.06 4.60
CA GLY A 216 18.06 1.62 4.92
C GLY A 216 16.86 1.21 5.83
N PRO A 217 16.63 1.90 6.96
CA PRO A 217 15.49 1.61 7.85
C PRO A 217 14.10 1.79 7.23
N PHE A 218 13.97 2.61 6.17
CA PHE A 218 12.71 2.83 5.47
C PHE A 218 12.33 1.70 4.50
N LYS A 219 13.26 0.78 4.17
CA LYS A 219 13.03 -0.26 3.15
C LYS A 219 11.76 -1.08 3.39
N SER A 220 11.52 -1.53 4.62
CA SER A 220 10.34 -2.34 4.95
C SER A 220 9.04 -1.53 4.84
N LEU A 221 9.08 -0.25 5.25
CA LEU A 221 7.95 0.67 5.15
C LEU A 221 7.63 1.00 3.69
N PHE A 222 8.64 1.29 2.87
CA PHE A 222 8.46 1.62 1.45
C PHE A 222 7.87 0.45 0.67
N LEU A 223 8.40 -0.75 0.87
CA LEU A 223 7.87 -1.94 0.21
C LEU A 223 6.45 -2.27 0.67
N SER A 224 6.15 -2.10 1.96
CA SER A 224 4.80 -2.32 2.49
C SER A 224 3.79 -1.31 1.93
N THR A 225 4.15 -0.02 1.87
CA THR A 225 3.30 1.02 1.30
C THR A 225 3.08 0.83 -0.20
N TYR A 226 4.14 0.49 -0.95
CA TYR A 226 4.03 0.18 -2.37
C TYR A 226 3.14 -1.03 -2.63
N ALA A 227 3.25 -2.09 -1.83
CA ALA A 227 2.39 -3.27 -1.96
C ALA A 227 0.89 -2.97 -1.74
N LYS A 228 0.57 -1.96 -0.92
CA LYS A 228 -0.82 -1.53 -0.63
C LYS A 228 -1.40 -0.57 -1.67
N SER A 229 -0.58 -0.07 -2.61
CA SER A 229 -0.99 0.95 -3.57
C SER A 229 -1.89 0.45 -4.70
N ARG A 230 -1.95 -0.87 -4.93
CA ARG A 230 -2.63 -1.48 -6.08
C ARG A 230 -3.34 -2.77 -5.70
N VAL A 231 -4.45 -3.02 -6.38
CA VAL A 231 -5.23 -4.26 -6.29
C VAL A 231 -5.07 -5.00 -7.62
N ALA A 232 -4.85 -6.31 -7.56
CA ALA A 232 -4.81 -7.16 -8.75
C ALA A 232 -6.20 -7.76 -8.99
N CYS A 233 -6.75 -7.56 -10.19
CA CYS A 233 -8.03 -8.13 -10.61
C CYS A 233 -7.85 -8.86 -11.95
N CYS A 234 -8.29 -10.10 -12.03
CA CYS A 234 -8.28 -10.87 -13.28
C CYS A 234 -9.62 -10.68 -14.00
N ALA A 235 -9.59 -10.09 -15.20
CA ALA A 235 -10.80 -9.94 -16.01
C ALA A 235 -11.19 -11.27 -16.67
N MET A 236 -10.23 -11.92 -17.34
CA MET A 236 -10.47 -13.17 -18.06
C MET A 236 -9.66 -14.33 -17.45
N PRO A 237 -10.20 -15.55 -17.39
CA PRO A 237 -9.42 -16.74 -17.04
C PRO A 237 -8.20 -16.88 -17.96
N LEU A 238 -7.06 -17.31 -17.41
CA LEU A 238 -5.78 -17.47 -18.13
C LEU A 238 -5.15 -16.16 -18.67
N SER A 239 -5.70 -14.98 -18.36
CA SER A 239 -5.07 -13.68 -18.69
C SER A 239 -4.21 -13.15 -17.53
N PRO A 240 -3.17 -12.35 -17.81
CA PRO A 240 -2.43 -11.64 -16.77
C PRO A 240 -3.35 -10.74 -15.92
N PRO A 241 -3.09 -10.59 -14.61
CA PRO A 241 -3.90 -9.74 -13.75
C PRO A 241 -3.76 -8.27 -14.15
N ASN A 242 -4.88 -7.56 -14.18
CA ASN A 242 -4.91 -6.12 -14.32
C ASN A 242 -4.70 -5.46 -12.96
N PHE A 243 -4.00 -4.32 -12.94
CA PHE A 243 -3.81 -3.53 -11.74
C PHE A 243 -4.82 -2.39 -11.67
N ILE A 244 -5.55 -2.35 -10.56
CA ILE A 244 -6.48 -1.29 -10.20
C ILE A 244 -5.81 -0.44 -9.12
N TYR A 245 -5.81 0.87 -9.31
CA TYR A 245 -5.19 1.82 -8.39
C TYR A 245 -6.28 2.58 -7.63
N PRO A 246 -6.52 2.25 -6.34
CA PRO A 246 -7.48 2.99 -5.53
C PRO A 246 -7.01 4.43 -5.32
N MET A 247 -7.92 5.38 -5.53
CA MET A 247 -7.64 6.82 -5.46
C MET A 247 -8.34 7.44 -4.25
N ARG A 248 -7.70 8.44 -3.62
CA ARG A 248 -8.33 9.20 -2.52
C ARG A 248 -9.41 10.14 -3.03
N ASN A 249 -9.20 10.72 -4.21
CA ASN A 249 -10.10 11.67 -4.88
C ASN A 249 -10.95 11.00 -5.97
N TRP A 250 -11.46 9.80 -5.71
CA TRP A 250 -12.21 9.00 -6.70
C TRP A 250 -13.49 9.68 -7.24
N GLN A 251 -14.06 10.64 -6.50
CA GLN A 251 -15.28 11.36 -6.88
C GLN A 251 -15.03 12.46 -7.93
N GLU A 252 -13.83 13.04 -7.95
CA GLU A 252 -13.49 14.23 -8.74
C GLU A 252 -12.34 13.98 -9.72
N SER A 253 -11.71 12.80 -9.70
CA SER A 253 -10.46 12.57 -10.43
C SER A 253 -10.66 12.30 -11.92
N LEU A 254 -10.22 13.24 -12.75
CA LEU A 254 -9.72 12.91 -14.10
C LEU A 254 -8.42 12.08 -13.99
N PRO A 255 -8.10 11.21 -14.97
CA PRO A 255 -6.91 10.34 -14.93
C PRO A 255 -5.60 11.07 -14.62
N LYS A 256 -5.49 12.32 -15.09
CA LYS A 256 -4.31 13.19 -14.95
C LYS A 256 -4.19 13.85 -13.56
N SER A 257 -5.28 14.04 -12.82
CA SER A 257 -5.30 14.67 -11.48
C SER A 257 -5.49 13.64 -10.35
N SER A 258 -5.23 12.36 -10.63
CA SER A 258 -5.40 11.29 -9.66
C SER A 258 -4.38 11.37 -8.52
N LEU A 259 -4.79 10.94 -7.33
CA LEU A 259 -3.93 10.83 -6.15
C LEU A 259 -4.18 9.47 -5.45
N PRO A 260 -3.13 8.84 -4.89
CA PRO A 260 -3.26 7.49 -4.32
C PRO A 260 -4.09 7.49 -3.04
N ALA A 261 -4.74 6.36 -2.77
CA ALA A 261 -5.46 6.13 -1.52
C ALA A 261 -4.52 6.16 -0.28
N VAL A 262 -5.05 6.67 0.82
CA VAL A 262 -4.31 6.79 2.10
C VAL A 262 -4.24 5.42 2.77
N SER A 263 -3.02 4.88 2.87
CA SER A 263 -2.77 3.54 3.45
C SER A 263 -2.50 3.53 4.95
N LEU A 264 -2.20 4.69 5.54
CA LEU A 264 -1.85 4.85 6.94
C LEU A 264 -2.51 6.12 7.49
N LYS A 265 -3.29 5.97 8.56
CA LYS A 265 -3.94 7.10 9.25
C LYS A 265 -3.24 7.41 10.57
N LEU A 266 -3.42 8.63 11.07
CA LEU A 266 -2.87 9.05 12.37
C LEU A 266 -3.38 8.15 13.52
N ASN A 267 -4.64 7.73 13.45
CA ASN A 267 -5.25 6.80 14.42
C ASN A 267 -4.50 5.47 14.54
N ASP A 268 -3.96 4.94 13.43
CA ASP A 268 -3.19 3.69 13.46
C ASP A 268 -1.88 3.87 14.24
N LEU A 269 -1.25 5.05 14.14
CA LEU A 269 -0.06 5.36 14.92
C LEU A 269 -0.40 5.56 16.40
N ALA A 270 -1.53 6.19 16.72
CA ALA A 270 -2.00 6.33 18.10
C ALA A 270 -2.26 4.97 18.75
N GLN A 271 -2.82 3.99 18.01
CA GLN A 271 -2.98 2.62 18.50
C GLN A 271 -1.64 1.92 18.73
N ARG A 272 -0.67 2.06 17.80
CA ARG A 272 0.69 1.51 17.97
C ARG A 272 1.42 2.13 19.17
N LEU A 273 1.16 3.40 19.46
CA LEU A 273 1.74 4.09 20.62
C LEU A 273 1.29 3.45 21.94
N GLN A 274 0.04 3.01 22.05
CA GLN A 274 -0.44 2.30 23.24
C GLN A 274 0.30 0.98 23.48
N ILE A 275 0.68 0.27 22.42
CA ILE A 275 1.51 -0.94 22.53
C ILE A 275 2.90 -0.58 23.07
N CYS A 276 3.49 0.53 22.62
CA CYS A 276 4.78 1.00 23.12
C CYS A 276 4.73 1.37 24.61
N TYR A 277 3.63 1.95 25.09
CA TYR A 277 3.43 2.23 26.52
C TYR A 277 3.37 0.95 27.36
N LYS A 278 2.67 -0.08 26.87
CA LYS A 278 2.63 -1.39 27.54
C LYS A 278 4.03 -2.01 27.63
N LEU A 279 4.77 -2.06 26.52
CA LEU A 279 6.14 -2.57 26.49
C LEU A 279 7.10 -1.82 27.42
N THR A 280 6.90 -0.49 27.55
CA THR A 280 7.68 0.35 28.47
C THR A 280 7.34 0.05 29.92
N THR A 281 6.06 -0.15 30.24
CA THR A 281 5.61 -0.56 31.57
C THR A 281 6.12 -1.96 31.95
N ASP A 282 6.18 -2.88 30.99
CA ASP A 282 6.69 -4.25 31.17
C ASP A 282 8.23 -4.32 31.27
N GLY A 283 8.94 -3.20 31.06
CA GLY A 283 10.40 -3.12 31.14
C GLY A 283 11.16 -3.69 29.94
N LYS A 284 10.47 -3.98 28.82
CA LYS A 284 11.08 -4.45 27.57
C LYS A 284 11.62 -3.29 26.73
N PHE A 285 12.68 -2.63 27.22
CA PHE A 285 13.16 -1.38 26.65
C PHE A 285 13.70 -1.50 25.22
N VAL A 286 14.42 -2.58 24.90
CA VAL A 286 14.98 -2.78 23.55
C VAL A 286 13.88 -2.92 22.49
N GLU A 287 12.85 -3.74 22.76
CA GLU A 287 11.68 -3.87 21.89
C GLU A 287 10.89 -2.56 21.78
N SER A 288 10.74 -1.85 22.91
CA SER A 288 10.04 -0.55 22.95
C SER A 288 10.75 0.49 22.08
N VAL A 289 12.08 0.60 22.15
CA VAL A 289 12.89 1.50 21.32
C VAL A 289 12.68 1.20 19.83
N GLN A 290 12.70 -0.07 19.43
CA GLN A 290 12.46 -0.46 18.04
C GLN A 290 11.06 -0.05 17.56
N ARG A 291 10.03 -0.24 18.40
CA ARG A 291 8.64 0.14 18.06
C ARG A 291 8.44 1.65 18.00
N PHE A 292 9.03 2.41 18.91
CA PHE A 292 9.00 3.89 18.86
C PHE A 292 9.71 4.43 17.61
N ARG A 293 10.85 3.84 17.21
CA ARG A 293 11.52 4.18 15.95
C ARG A 293 10.65 3.85 14.74
N GLN A 294 9.99 2.69 14.72
CA GLN A 294 9.04 2.36 13.65
C GLN A 294 7.92 3.38 13.53
N ILE A 295 7.37 3.88 14.65
CA ILE A 295 6.36 4.95 14.63
C ILE A 295 6.96 6.23 14.05
N LEU A 296 8.15 6.67 14.50
CA LEU A 296 8.82 7.86 13.95
C LEU A 296 8.95 7.78 12.44
N LEU A 297 9.46 6.66 11.91
CA LEU A 297 9.65 6.46 10.48
C LEU A 297 8.32 6.40 9.70
N CYS A 298 7.20 6.11 10.35
CA CYS A 298 5.89 6.16 9.71
C CYS A 298 5.31 7.59 9.61
N ILE A 299 5.75 8.53 10.45
CA ILE A 299 5.21 9.90 10.48
C ILE A 299 5.37 10.63 9.14
N PRO A 300 6.55 10.60 8.46
CA PRO A 300 6.72 11.20 7.13
C PRO A 300 5.86 10.57 6.02
N LEU A 301 5.29 9.39 6.28
CA LEU A 301 4.46 8.65 5.33
C LEU A 301 2.95 8.85 5.58
N LEU A 302 2.59 9.74 6.49
CA LEU A 302 1.21 10.14 6.70
C LEU A 302 0.75 11.12 5.62
N VAL A 303 -0.51 11.00 5.26
CA VAL A 303 -1.25 11.99 4.46
C VAL A 303 -2.37 12.50 5.34
N VAL A 304 -2.40 13.81 5.50
CA VAL A 304 -3.23 14.51 6.48
C VAL A 304 -3.99 15.64 5.78
N ASP A 305 -5.24 15.86 6.15
CA ASP A 305 -6.11 16.85 5.51
C ASP A 305 -6.28 18.11 6.37
N SER A 306 -6.15 18.01 7.70
CA SER A 306 -6.33 19.15 8.60
C SER A 306 -5.02 19.70 9.17
N LYS A 307 -4.96 21.02 9.38
CA LYS A 307 -3.86 21.67 10.14
C LYS A 307 -3.78 21.16 11.58
N GLN A 308 -4.90 20.75 12.19
CA GLN A 308 -4.92 20.21 13.55
C GLN A 308 -4.19 18.86 13.62
N GLU A 309 -4.47 17.98 12.67
CA GLU A 309 -3.81 16.67 12.57
C GLU A 309 -2.30 16.80 12.30
N VAL A 310 -1.85 17.86 11.62
CA VAL A 310 -0.41 18.18 11.48
C VAL A 310 0.22 18.50 12.84
N LEU A 311 -0.45 19.28 13.68
CA LEU A 311 0.01 19.58 15.04
C LEU A 311 0.04 18.31 15.90
N GLU A 312 -0.97 17.44 15.79
CA GLU A 312 -0.99 16.15 16.49
C GLU A 312 0.15 15.23 16.04
N ALA A 313 0.47 15.18 14.75
CA ALA A 313 1.62 14.42 14.24
C ALA A 313 2.96 14.98 14.77
N GLN A 314 3.09 16.31 14.89
CA GLN A 314 4.26 16.94 15.51
C GLN A 314 4.36 16.63 17.02
N GLN A 315 3.23 16.63 17.73
CA GLN A 315 3.19 16.21 19.13
C GLN A 315 3.56 14.73 19.29
N LEU A 316 3.08 13.86 18.39
CA LEU A 316 3.45 12.44 18.37
C LEU A 316 4.96 12.26 18.16
N LEU A 317 5.56 13.05 17.27
CA LEU A 317 7.01 13.07 17.04
C LEU A 317 7.76 13.49 18.30
N GLN A 318 7.30 14.54 19.00
CA GLN A 318 7.86 14.96 20.27
C GLN A 318 7.76 13.86 21.34
N ILE A 319 6.60 13.20 21.48
CA ILE A 319 6.43 12.09 22.42
C ILE A 319 7.43 10.97 22.10
N CYS A 320 7.50 10.54 20.84
CA CYS A 320 8.42 9.46 20.46
C CYS A 320 9.89 9.85 20.73
N ARG A 321 10.27 11.11 20.52
CA ARG A 321 11.61 11.63 20.86
C ARG A 321 11.89 11.50 22.36
N GLU A 322 11.01 12.03 23.21
CA GLU A 322 11.21 12.02 24.67
C GLU A 322 11.36 10.58 25.21
N TYR A 323 10.52 9.67 24.71
CA TYR A 323 10.61 8.26 25.07
C TYR A 323 11.89 7.61 24.57
N LEU A 324 12.29 7.83 23.31
CA LEU A 324 13.52 7.23 22.79
C LEU A 324 14.77 7.74 23.52
N VAL A 325 14.87 9.05 23.74
CA VAL A 325 16.01 9.63 24.46
C VAL A 325 16.08 9.09 25.89
N GLY A 326 14.95 9.03 26.59
CA GLY A 326 14.89 8.49 27.95
C GLY A 326 15.21 6.99 28.02
N LEU A 327 14.65 6.19 27.10
CA LEU A 327 14.91 4.75 27.05
C LEU A 327 16.35 4.41 26.65
N LEU A 328 16.93 5.12 25.69
CA LEU A 328 18.34 4.95 25.29
C LEU A 328 19.29 5.32 26.43
N LEU A 329 18.97 6.38 27.18
CA LEU A 329 19.71 6.72 28.38
C LEU A 329 19.61 5.60 29.43
N GLU A 330 18.41 5.06 29.66
CA GLU A 330 18.22 4.02 30.67
C GLU A 330 18.89 2.69 30.29
N THR A 331 18.94 2.35 29.00
CA THR A 331 19.74 1.21 28.51
C THR A 331 21.23 1.45 28.72
N ALA A 332 21.74 2.62 28.33
CA ALA A 332 23.16 2.96 28.53
C ALA A 332 23.54 2.98 30.02
N ARG A 333 22.63 3.40 30.90
CA ARG A 333 22.82 3.37 32.36
C ARG A 333 22.93 1.95 32.91
N LYS A 334 22.21 1.00 32.32
CA LYS A 334 22.26 -0.42 32.72
C LYS A 334 23.54 -1.11 32.26
N ASP A 335 24.09 -0.69 31.14
CA ASP A 335 25.32 -1.26 30.56
C ASP A 335 26.60 -0.78 31.26
N LEU A 336 26.54 0.36 31.97
CA LEU A 336 27.68 0.88 32.74
C LEU A 336 28.05 -0.02 33.94
N PRO A 337 29.34 -0.34 34.13
CA PRO A 337 29.82 -1.07 35.30
C PRO A 337 29.59 -0.27 36.59
N ARG A 338 29.49 -0.96 37.73
CA ARG A 338 29.15 -0.35 39.05
C ARG A 338 30.27 -0.43 40.08
N GLU A 339 31.50 -0.63 39.64
CA GLU A 339 32.62 -0.93 40.53
C GLU A 339 33.34 0.33 41.04
N SER A 340 33.39 1.40 40.23
CA SER A 340 34.03 2.66 40.63
C SER A 340 33.05 3.66 41.27
N THR A 341 33.59 4.51 42.15
CA THR A 341 32.84 5.63 42.75
C THR A 341 32.47 6.69 41.71
N GLU A 342 33.26 6.88 40.65
CA GLU A 342 32.94 7.77 39.53
C GLU A 342 31.80 7.21 38.68
N ASP A 343 31.79 5.90 38.42
CA ASP A 343 30.70 5.24 37.71
C ASP A 343 29.39 5.31 38.50
N ALA A 344 29.47 5.21 39.83
CA ALA A 344 28.31 5.40 40.70
C ALA A 344 27.74 6.83 40.64
N LYS A 345 28.60 7.86 40.50
CA LYS A 345 28.16 9.24 40.25
C LYS A 345 27.49 9.35 38.88
N ARG A 346 28.12 8.81 37.83
CA ARG A 346 27.57 8.85 36.47
C ARG A 346 26.22 8.15 36.36
N ASN A 347 26.06 7.02 37.04
CA ASN A 347 24.81 6.27 37.10
C ASN A 347 23.68 7.09 37.76
N LEU A 348 24.01 7.82 38.83
CA LEU A 348 23.07 8.70 39.53
C LEU A 348 22.70 9.91 38.68
N GLU A 349 23.67 10.56 38.03
CA GLU A 349 23.43 11.65 37.07
C GLU A 349 22.48 11.23 35.96
N MET A 350 22.72 10.09 35.32
CA MET A 350 21.84 9.59 34.26
C MET A 350 20.44 9.30 34.79
N ALA A 351 20.32 8.65 35.95
CA ALA A 351 19.01 8.42 36.57
C ALA A 351 18.28 9.74 36.87
N ALA A 352 18.99 10.77 37.32
CA ALA A 352 18.43 12.10 37.57
C ALA A 352 17.98 12.78 36.27
N TYR A 353 18.76 12.71 35.20
CA TYR A 353 18.37 13.26 33.88
C TYR A 353 17.10 12.61 33.35
N PHE A 354 16.91 11.31 33.58
CA PHE A 354 15.69 10.63 33.14
C PHE A 354 14.43 11.17 33.85
N THR A 355 14.55 11.70 35.07
CA THR A 355 13.40 12.28 35.79
C THR A 355 12.87 13.57 35.17
N ASN A 356 13.67 14.22 34.32
CA ASN A 356 13.32 15.46 33.64
C ASN A 356 12.80 15.25 32.22
N CYS A 357 12.78 14.01 31.71
CA CYS A 357 12.17 13.69 30.42
C CYS A 357 10.64 13.80 30.51
N ASP A 358 10.01 14.33 29.45
CA ASP A 358 8.57 14.53 29.39
C ASP A 358 7.83 13.28 28.90
N ILE A 359 7.75 12.30 29.79
CA ILE A 359 7.04 11.04 29.59
C ILE A 359 5.72 11.01 30.38
N GLN A 360 4.84 10.05 30.05
CA GLN A 360 3.55 9.92 30.74
C GLN A 360 3.73 9.71 32.25
N PRO A 361 2.80 10.19 33.09
CA PRO A 361 2.91 10.12 34.55
C PRO A 361 3.20 8.73 35.11
N ILE A 362 2.60 7.69 34.52
CA ILE A 362 2.81 6.28 34.93
C ILE A 362 4.30 5.90 34.81
N HIS A 363 4.94 6.23 33.69
CA HIS A 363 6.36 5.95 33.47
C HIS A 363 7.26 6.89 34.27
N LYS A 364 6.84 8.16 34.44
CA LYS A 364 7.58 9.16 35.25
C LYS A 364 7.67 8.75 36.73
N ILE A 365 6.63 8.12 37.26
CA ILE A 365 6.66 7.53 38.61
C ILE A 365 7.73 6.42 38.70
N LEU A 366 7.87 5.57 37.67
CA LEU A 366 8.86 4.50 37.64
C LEU A 366 10.30 5.04 37.59
N THR A 367 10.54 6.10 36.81
CA THR A 367 11.86 6.73 36.71
C THR A 367 12.23 7.45 38.01
N LEU A 368 11.31 8.22 38.60
CA LEU A 368 11.50 8.87 39.89
C LEU A 368 11.75 7.85 41.01
N ARG A 369 11.05 6.70 41.00
CA ARG A 369 11.30 5.62 41.96
C ARG A 369 12.70 5.06 41.84
N THR A 370 13.19 4.85 40.61
CA THR A 370 14.55 4.36 40.38
C THR A 370 15.59 5.39 40.83
N ALA A 371 15.40 6.67 40.49
CA ALA A 371 16.27 7.76 40.91
C ALA A 371 16.32 7.91 42.44
N ALA A 372 15.18 7.91 43.12
CA ALA A 372 15.09 8.01 44.58
C ALA A 372 15.82 6.86 45.30
N ASN A 373 15.68 5.63 44.80
CA ASN A 373 16.38 4.47 45.37
C ASN A 373 17.91 4.55 45.18
N LEU A 374 18.38 5.05 44.03
CA LEU A 374 19.80 5.24 43.77
C LEU A 374 20.39 6.38 44.61
N SER A 375 19.68 7.50 44.72
CA SER A 375 20.10 8.63 45.56
C SER A 375 20.17 8.24 47.03
N PHE A 376 19.23 7.43 47.53
CA PHE A 376 19.25 6.95 48.91
C PHE A 376 20.45 6.03 49.18
N LYS A 377 20.76 5.10 48.27
CA LYS A 377 21.94 4.22 48.39
C LYS A 377 23.26 4.97 48.40
N ASN A 378 23.37 6.02 47.58
CA ASN A 378 24.58 6.83 47.45
C ASN A 378 24.66 7.99 48.46
N LYS A 379 23.77 8.04 49.47
CA LYS A 379 23.70 9.09 50.50
C LYS A 379 23.56 10.51 49.94
N GLN A 380 22.78 10.65 48.86
CA GLN A 380 22.41 11.93 48.23
C GLN A 380 21.02 12.35 48.72
N MET A 381 20.93 12.74 49.99
CA MET A 381 19.63 12.85 50.67
C MET A 381 18.83 14.08 50.22
N ARG A 382 19.49 15.20 49.86
CA ARG A 382 18.80 16.40 49.37
C ARG A 382 18.06 16.12 48.06
N HIS A 383 18.75 15.54 47.08
CA HIS A 383 18.16 15.14 45.80
C HIS A 383 17.10 14.05 45.99
N CYS A 384 17.35 13.09 46.89
CA CYS A 384 16.38 12.04 47.22
C CYS A 384 15.06 12.64 47.73
N ALA A 385 15.12 13.65 48.61
CA ALA A 385 13.94 14.31 49.13
C ALA A 385 13.13 14.98 48.00
N THR A 386 13.78 15.69 47.07
CA THR A 386 13.10 16.29 45.92
C THR A 386 12.44 15.23 45.04
N PHE A 387 13.15 14.15 44.69
CA PHE A 387 12.58 13.07 43.87
C PHE A 387 11.39 12.39 44.56
N CYS A 388 11.45 12.17 45.87
CA CYS A 388 10.33 11.62 46.63
C CYS A 388 9.11 12.56 46.64
N ARG A 389 9.30 13.88 46.82
CA ARG A 389 8.20 14.87 46.76
C ARG A 389 7.53 14.86 45.39
N ARG A 390 8.31 15.01 44.31
CA ARG A 390 7.82 14.93 42.93
C ARG A 390 7.09 13.61 42.66
N CYS A 391 7.60 12.50 43.18
CA CYS A 391 6.95 11.20 43.02
C CYS A 391 5.60 11.13 43.73
N ILE A 392 5.45 11.76 44.92
CA ILE A 392 4.20 11.78 45.67
C ILE A 392 3.16 12.70 45.00
N GLU A 393 3.59 13.83 44.44
CA GLU A 393 2.72 14.77 43.70
C GLU A 393 2.05 14.14 42.48
N LEU A 394 2.72 13.19 41.81
CA LEU A 394 2.16 12.46 40.67
C LEU A 394 1.09 11.42 41.05
N GLY A 395 0.83 11.19 42.34
CA GLY A 395 -0.21 10.28 42.81
C GLY A 395 0.05 8.79 42.50
N PRO A 396 1.12 8.18 43.04
CA PRO A 396 1.44 6.78 42.77
C PRO A 396 0.54 5.83 43.58
N LYS A 397 0.60 4.53 43.26
CA LYS A 397 -0.09 3.47 44.02
C LYS A 397 0.23 3.59 45.53
N PRO A 398 -0.73 3.29 46.44
CA PRO A 398 -0.59 3.56 47.87
C PRO A 398 0.64 2.91 48.51
N GLU A 399 1.03 1.71 48.07
CA GLU A 399 2.24 1.01 48.53
C GLU A 399 3.52 1.79 48.20
N VAL A 400 3.64 2.29 46.97
CA VAL A 400 4.79 3.08 46.52
C VAL A 400 4.80 4.43 47.22
N ALA A 401 3.63 5.06 47.42
CA ALA A 401 3.50 6.30 48.16
C ALA A 401 3.98 6.16 49.62
N ALA A 402 3.61 5.07 50.30
CA ALA A 402 4.07 4.78 51.66
C ALA A 402 5.60 4.60 51.73
N GLN A 403 6.18 3.87 50.78
CA GLN A 403 7.63 3.71 50.67
C GLN A 403 8.33 5.06 50.47
N MET A 404 7.84 5.90 49.56
CA MET A 404 8.42 7.22 49.28
C MET A 404 8.32 8.17 50.48
N ARG A 405 7.20 8.18 51.21
CA ARG A 405 7.06 8.99 52.44
C ARG A 405 8.04 8.56 53.53
N LYS A 406 8.27 7.25 53.67
CA LYS A 406 9.25 6.72 54.63
C LYS A 406 10.68 7.10 54.25
N MET A 407 11.04 7.05 52.96
CA MET A 407 12.35 7.49 52.49
C MET A 407 12.53 9.01 52.66
N LEU A 408 11.47 9.78 52.40
CA LEU A 408 11.46 11.23 52.55
C LEU A 408 11.68 11.67 54.00
N SER A 409 11.03 11.01 54.98
CA SER A 409 11.23 11.38 56.40
C SER A 409 12.64 11.10 56.91
N VAL A 410 13.35 10.13 56.33
CA VAL A 410 14.77 9.87 56.62
C VAL A 410 15.65 10.91 55.91
N ALA A 411 15.36 11.20 54.64
CA ALA A 411 16.12 12.17 53.85
C ALA A 411 16.02 13.61 54.38
N GLU A 412 14.89 13.98 54.99
CA GLU A 412 14.69 15.30 55.60
C GLU A 412 15.44 15.47 56.93
N ARG A 413 15.72 14.37 57.65
CA ARG A 413 16.53 14.41 58.88
C ARG A 413 18.01 14.66 58.57
N ASP A 414 18.52 14.01 57.52
CA ASP A 414 19.91 14.13 57.08
C ASP A 414 19.99 14.86 55.74
N ASN A 415 19.74 16.17 55.72
CA ASN A 415 19.69 16.95 54.48
C ASN A 415 21.10 17.33 53.94
N THR A 416 21.95 16.34 53.75
CA THR A 416 23.31 16.50 53.19
C THR A 416 23.51 15.65 51.94
N ASN A 417 24.33 16.15 51.02
CA ASN A 417 24.74 15.43 49.82
C ASN A 417 26.17 14.95 50.00
N ALA A 418 26.42 13.65 49.83
CA ALA A 418 27.75 13.07 50.02
C ALA A 418 28.78 13.52 48.97
N TYR A 419 28.35 13.76 47.73
CA TYR A 419 29.20 14.19 46.61
C TYR A 419 28.47 15.17 45.70
N GLU A 420 29.20 16.02 45.00
CA GLU A 420 28.63 16.88 43.96
C GLU A 420 28.40 16.07 42.67
N ILE A 421 27.26 16.30 42.03
CA ILE A 421 26.84 15.66 40.77
C ILE A 421 26.50 16.75 39.76
N ASN A 422 26.73 16.49 38.47
CA ASN A 422 26.41 17.44 37.40
C ASN A 422 24.91 17.42 37.08
N TYR A 423 24.08 17.77 38.05
CA TYR A 423 22.63 17.82 37.90
C TYR A 423 22.10 19.00 38.72
N ASP A 424 21.35 19.87 38.04
CA ASP A 424 20.71 21.02 38.66
C ASP A 424 19.20 20.91 38.41
N GLU A 425 18.43 20.89 39.50
CA GLU A 425 16.98 20.75 39.52
C GLU A 425 16.26 22.04 39.10
N HIS A 426 16.88 23.20 39.34
CA HIS A 426 16.25 24.50 39.15
C HIS A 426 16.54 25.10 37.77
N ASN A 427 17.56 24.61 37.07
CA ASN A 427 17.93 25.07 35.75
C ASN A 427 17.42 24.12 34.66
N PRO A 428 16.46 24.53 33.81
CA PRO A 428 16.00 23.71 32.70
C PRO A 428 17.14 23.36 31.73
N PHE A 429 17.27 22.07 31.43
CA PHE A 429 18.26 21.56 30.49
C PHE A 429 17.61 20.62 29.47
N VAL A 430 18.27 20.46 28.33
CA VAL A 430 17.95 19.43 27.33
C VAL A 430 19.08 18.42 27.31
N LEU A 431 18.76 17.13 27.19
CA LEU A 431 19.77 16.08 27.19
C LEU A 431 20.42 15.93 25.81
N CYS A 432 21.74 15.88 25.75
CA CYS A 432 22.46 15.44 24.56
C CYS A 432 22.24 13.93 24.36
N SER A 433 21.64 13.53 23.25
CA SER A 433 21.21 12.13 23.04
C SER A 433 22.34 11.12 22.76
N LYS A 434 23.59 11.59 22.62
CA LYS A 434 24.78 10.73 22.39
C LYS A 434 25.69 10.63 23.61
N SER A 435 26.08 11.79 24.17
CA SER A 435 26.93 11.86 25.37
C SER A 435 26.14 11.71 26.67
N PHE A 436 24.81 11.80 26.63
CA PHE A 436 23.94 11.83 27.81
C PHE A 436 24.38 12.88 28.85
N THR A 437 24.77 14.06 28.37
CA THR A 437 25.14 15.22 29.21
C THR A 437 24.08 16.30 29.11
N PRO A 438 23.78 17.01 30.22
CA PRO A 438 22.77 18.07 30.22
C PRO A 438 23.30 19.31 29.50
N LEU A 439 22.51 19.83 28.57
CA LEU A 439 22.72 21.10 27.89
C LEU A 439 21.80 22.13 28.54
N TYR A 440 22.37 22.91 29.46
CA TYR A 440 21.66 24.00 30.13
C TYR A 440 21.29 25.13 29.16
N ARG A 441 20.21 25.86 29.47
CA ARG A 441 19.79 27.02 28.69
C ARG A 441 20.94 28.02 28.48
N GLY A 442 21.10 28.49 27.25
CA GLY A 442 22.14 29.44 26.85
C GLY A 442 23.39 28.82 26.26
N LYS A 443 23.62 27.50 26.43
CA LYS A 443 24.69 26.80 25.71
C LYS A 443 24.28 26.51 24.26
N PRO A 444 25.24 26.53 23.30
CA PRO A 444 24.94 26.19 21.92
C PRO A 444 24.49 24.73 21.84
N GLN A 445 23.37 24.50 21.15
CA GLN A 445 22.80 23.18 20.92
C GLN A 445 22.42 23.04 19.45
N VAL A 446 22.60 21.86 18.90
CA VAL A 446 22.23 21.53 17.53
C VAL A 446 21.12 20.48 17.59
N LYS A 447 20.11 20.62 16.73
CA LYS A 447 18.95 19.72 16.72
C LYS A 447 18.99 18.82 15.50
N CYS A 448 18.46 17.62 15.67
CA CYS A 448 18.11 16.77 14.54
C CYS A 448 16.88 17.38 13.84
N PRO A 449 16.93 17.62 12.52
CA PRO A 449 15.82 18.21 11.77
C PRO A 449 14.57 17.32 11.75
N PHE A 450 14.75 15.99 11.80
CA PHE A 450 13.66 15.04 11.79
C PHE A 450 13.05 14.84 13.17
N CYS A 451 13.78 14.25 14.12
CA CYS A 451 13.23 13.88 15.42
C CYS A 451 13.25 15.02 16.45
N GLY A 452 13.97 16.13 16.19
CA GLY A 452 14.10 17.23 17.14
C GLY A 452 14.97 16.93 18.38
N ALA A 453 15.70 15.82 18.39
CA ALA A 453 16.68 15.49 19.43
C ALA A 453 17.82 16.50 19.45
N SER A 454 18.28 16.88 20.64
CA SER A 454 19.35 17.88 20.80
C SER A 454 20.69 17.20 21.03
N TYR A 455 21.73 17.81 20.47
CA TYR A 455 23.10 17.34 20.49
C TYR A 455 24.05 18.50 20.79
N MET A 456 25.22 18.14 21.31
CA MET A 456 26.33 19.07 21.45
C MET A 456 26.89 19.43 20.05
N PRO A 457 27.38 20.67 19.83
CA PRO A 457 27.88 21.11 18.51
C PRO A 457 29.04 20.28 17.94
N THR A 458 29.72 19.48 18.77
CA THR A 458 30.78 18.56 18.35
C THR A 458 30.28 17.43 17.43
N PHE A 459 28.97 17.18 17.39
CA PHE A 459 28.36 16.06 16.64
C PHE A 459 27.61 16.50 15.37
N VAL A 460 27.79 17.74 14.92
CA VAL A 460 27.25 18.22 13.64
C VAL A 460 27.75 17.35 12.49
N GLY A 461 26.86 16.99 11.57
CA GLY A 461 27.18 16.14 10.41
C GLY A 461 27.23 14.64 10.70
N SER A 462 27.06 14.22 11.96
CA SER A 462 26.90 12.79 12.28
C SER A 462 25.43 12.35 12.19
N VAL A 463 25.22 11.04 12.01
CA VAL A 463 23.88 10.45 12.01
C VAL A 463 23.31 10.46 13.42
N CYS A 464 22.03 10.80 13.53
CA CYS A 464 21.31 10.88 14.79
C CYS A 464 21.07 9.49 15.41
N ASP A 465 21.54 9.26 16.65
CA ASP A 465 21.39 7.96 17.35
C ASP A 465 19.93 7.65 17.75
N VAL A 466 19.07 8.67 17.84
CA VAL A 466 17.65 8.52 18.19
C VAL A 466 16.86 7.96 17.02
N CYS A 467 16.99 8.57 15.84
CA CYS A 467 16.22 8.19 14.65
C CYS A 467 16.99 7.28 13.68
N GLU A 468 18.32 7.22 13.76
CA GLU A 468 19.25 6.45 12.90
C GLU A 468 19.24 6.81 11.41
N VAL A 469 18.46 7.83 11.02
CA VAL A 469 18.22 8.17 9.60
C VAL A 469 18.67 9.56 9.21
N ALA A 470 18.54 10.55 10.10
CA ALA A 470 18.78 11.96 9.78
C ALA A 470 20.14 12.46 10.25
N GLU A 471 20.71 13.40 9.50
CA GLU A 471 21.95 14.09 9.80
C GLU A 471 21.72 15.23 10.80
N ILE A 472 22.59 15.34 11.80
CA ILE A 472 22.48 16.34 12.87
C ILE A 472 22.89 17.72 12.34
N GLY A 473 21.99 18.71 12.45
CA GLY A 473 22.28 20.11 12.15
C GLY A 473 22.09 20.53 10.70
N ARG A 474 21.46 19.70 9.87
CA ARG A 474 21.10 20.07 8.50
C ARG A 474 19.89 21.01 8.49
N ASP A 475 20.00 22.12 7.77
CA ASP A 475 18.91 23.08 7.59
C ASP A 475 17.90 22.55 6.57
N VAL A 476 16.66 22.35 7.00
CA VAL A 476 15.57 21.82 6.17
C VAL A 476 14.25 22.54 6.45
N PRO A 477 13.33 22.61 5.48
CA PRO A 477 12.04 23.29 5.63
C PRO A 477 11.07 22.60 6.60
N GLY A 478 11.33 21.33 6.98
CA GLY A 478 10.56 20.59 7.97
C GLY A 478 9.50 19.64 7.37
N LEU A 479 8.74 19.01 8.26
CA LEU A 479 7.80 17.92 7.94
C LEU A 479 6.67 18.36 7.00
N ARG A 480 6.55 17.69 5.84
CA ARG A 480 5.49 17.88 4.84
C ARG A 480 4.60 16.64 4.78
N ILE A 481 3.46 16.70 5.48
CA ILE A 481 2.47 15.59 5.55
C ILE A 481 1.05 16.02 5.18
N ALA A 482 0.81 17.32 4.99
CA ALA A 482 -0.50 17.85 4.64
C ALA A 482 -0.71 17.86 3.13
N SER A 483 -1.85 17.37 2.66
CA SER A 483 -2.33 17.54 1.27
C SER A 483 -2.58 19.01 0.93
N ILE A 484 -2.89 19.83 1.95
CA ILE A 484 -2.93 21.28 1.88
C ILE A 484 -1.51 21.83 1.72
N GLN A 485 -1.02 21.93 0.50
CA GLN A 485 0.11 22.79 0.22
C GLN A 485 -0.35 24.24 0.26
N SER A 486 0.20 24.97 1.23
CA SER A 486 0.47 26.40 1.22
C SER A 486 0.43 27.00 -0.19
N GLY A 487 -0.65 27.69 -0.55
CA GLY A 487 -0.78 28.26 -1.89
C GLY A 487 -2.19 28.62 -2.36
N LYS A 488 -3.07 29.06 -1.46
CA LYS A 488 -3.97 30.19 -1.68
C LYS A 488 -4.09 30.95 -0.36
#